data_AF-A0A531KRF0-F1
#
_entry.id   AF-A0A531KRF0-F1
#
_cell.length_a   1.000
_cell.length_b   1.000
_cell.length_c   1.000
_cell.angle_alpha   90.00
_cell.angle_beta   90.00
_cell.angle_gamma   90.00
#
_symmetry.space_group_name_H-M   'P 1'
#
loop_
_entity.id
_entity.type
_entity.pdbx_description
1 polymer ?
#
loop_
_entity_poly.entity_id
_entity_poly.type
_entity_poly.pdbx_seq_one_letter_code
_entity_poly.pdbx_strand_id
1 'polypeptide(L)'
;CVAVALMLLNGRSQRKRFKFPLRPVWAESLLGVVACAAILGAVWIANSYPWPIGIVRQYAQRNGITIPEGGLFIAHGIAIPVLIAVAVGIVMTFITRRTRFGRYVFAIGGNPEAAELAGINTRWVTMKVFMIMGVLAAISAAIASARLNAATNALGTLDELLVIAAAVIGGTSLAGGSGTVLGAMLGALLMQSLQSGMVLLGIDSPLQSVVVGAVLVVAVWLDTVYRKRV
;
A
#
# COMPACT_ATOMS: atom_id res chain seq x y z
N CYS A 1 -17.36 8.13 -0.11
CA CYS A 1 -18.17 8.88 0.88
C CYS A 1 -19.21 8.00 1.59
N VAL A 2 -20.11 7.32 0.86
CA VAL A 2 -21.14 6.44 1.46
C VAL A 2 -20.54 5.39 2.42
N ALA A 3 -19.48 4.70 2.01
CA ALA A 3 -18.79 3.72 2.87
C ALA A 3 -18.21 4.34 4.16
N VAL A 4 -17.71 5.59 4.11
CA VAL A 4 -17.18 6.31 5.28
C VAL A 4 -18.32 6.63 6.26
N ALA A 5 -19.46 7.12 5.74
CA ALA A 5 -20.64 7.36 6.54
C ALA A 5 -21.16 6.07 7.20
N LEU A 6 -21.25 4.97 6.45
CA LEU A 6 -21.66 3.66 6.96
C LEU A 6 -20.69 3.13 8.03
N MET A 7 -19.38 3.29 7.85
CA MET A 7 -18.38 2.89 8.85
C MET A 7 -18.51 3.67 10.15
N LEU A 8 -18.74 4.99 10.08
CA LEU A 8 -18.96 5.83 11.25
C LEU A 8 -20.26 5.47 11.98
N LEU A 9 -21.35 5.25 11.24
CA LEU A 9 -22.64 4.82 11.78
C LEU A 9 -22.55 3.45 12.46
N ASN A 10 -21.90 2.48 11.81
CA ASN A 10 -21.71 1.14 12.36
C ASN A 10 -20.79 1.17 13.59
N GLY A 11 -19.71 1.96 13.55
CA GLY A 11 -18.82 2.17 14.69
C GLY A 11 -19.55 2.75 15.91
N ARG A 12 -20.47 3.69 15.69
CA ARG A 12 -21.31 4.26 16.74
C ARG A 12 -22.34 3.26 17.28
N SER A 13 -22.97 2.48 16.40
CA SER A 13 -23.92 1.42 16.77
C SER A 13 -23.25 0.35 17.64
N GLN A 14 -22.04 -0.06 17.28
CA GLN A 14 -21.23 -1.01 18.04
C GLN A 14 -20.86 -0.47 19.43
N ARG A 15 -20.44 0.80 19.54
CA ARG A 15 -20.14 1.43 20.84
C ARG A 15 -21.36 1.49 21.75
N LYS A 16 -22.54 1.80 21.21
CA LYS A 16 -23.82 1.74 21.95
C LYS A 16 -24.12 0.33 22.45
N ARG A 17 -23.94 -0.69 21.58
CA ARG A 17 -24.21 -2.10 21.91
C ARG A 17 -23.32 -2.60 23.06
N PHE A 18 -22.07 -2.17 23.12
CA PHE A 18 -21.09 -2.60 24.13
C PHE A 18 -20.90 -1.59 25.29
N LYS A 19 -21.81 -0.60 25.46
CA LYS A 19 -21.76 0.42 26.53
C LYS A 19 -20.42 1.17 26.65
N PHE A 20 -19.69 1.35 25.55
CA PHE A 20 -18.48 2.18 25.53
C PHE A 20 -18.83 3.67 25.45
N PRO A 21 -17.99 4.58 26.01
CA PRO A 21 -18.19 6.01 25.86
C PRO A 21 -18.22 6.42 24.38
N LEU A 22 -19.25 7.18 24.03
CA LEU A 22 -19.47 7.69 22.69
C LEU A 22 -18.59 8.91 22.44
N ARG A 23 -18.03 9.01 21.24
CA ARG A 23 -17.35 10.23 20.81
C ARG A 23 -18.40 11.33 20.58
N PRO A 24 -18.07 12.61 20.84
CA PRO A 24 -18.97 13.70 20.54
C PRO A 24 -19.29 13.73 19.04
N VAL A 25 -20.55 14.03 18.70
CA VAL A 25 -21.07 13.89 17.33
C VAL A 25 -20.31 14.79 16.35
N TRP A 26 -19.96 16.00 16.79
CA TRP A 26 -19.15 16.94 16.02
C TRP A 26 -17.80 16.35 15.60
N ALA A 27 -17.14 15.57 16.47
CA ALA A 27 -15.85 14.97 16.15
C ALA A 27 -15.98 13.83 15.13
N GLU A 28 -17.03 13.02 15.21
CA GLU A 28 -17.32 11.97 14.21
C GLU A 28 -17.70 12.56 12.85
N SER A 29 -18.51 13.63 12.84
CA SER A 29 -18.87 14.32 11.60
C SER A 29 -17.67 15.04 10.99
N LEU A 30 -16.82 15.69 11.79
CA LEU A 30 -15.61 16.35 11.30
C LEU A 30 -14.65 15.33 10.68
N LEU A 31 -14.41 14.19 11.33
CA LEU A 31 -13.63 13.08 10.76
C LEU A 31 -14.22 12.57 9.44
N GLY A 32 -15.55 12.41 9.38
CA GLY A 32 -16.25 11.98 8.17
C GLY A 32 -16.14 12.98 7.02
N VAL A 33 -16.28 14.28 7.31
CA VAL A 33 -16.17 15.36 6.33
C VAL A 33 -14.74 15.48 5.82
N VAL A 34 -13.74 15.48 6.70
CA VAL A 34 -12.32 15.53 6.30
C VAL A 34 -11.94 14.33 5.43
N ALA A 35 -12.36 13.12 5.82
CA ALA A 35 -12.11 11.92 5.01
C ALA A 35 -12.83 11.97 3.65
N CYS A 36 -14.08 12.43 3.61
CA CYS A 36 -14.81 12.59 2.35
C CYS A 36 -14.19 13.66 1.46
N ALA A 37 -13.78 14.79 2.03
CA ALA A 37 -13.12 15.87 1.30
C ALA A 37 -11.78 15.42 0.72
N ALA A 38 -10.98 14.66 1.48
CA ALA A 38 -9.73 14.08 0.99
C ALA A 38 -9.97 13.10 -0.17
N ILE A 39 -10.98 12.23 -0.07
CA ILE A 39 -11.34 11.28 -1.13
C ILE A 39 -11.82 12.03 -2.39
N LEU A 40 -12.74 12.99 -2.24
CA LEU A 40 -13.28 13.74 -3.37
C LEU A 40 -12.22 14.64 -4.01
N GLY A 41 -11.35 15.26 -3.21
CA GLY A 41 -10.22 16.05 -3.71
C GLY A 41 -9.23 15.19 -4.51
N ALA A 42 -8.87 14.01 -4.00
CA ALA A 42 -8.00 13.08 -4.72
C ALA A 42 -8.62 12.59 -6.04
N VAL A 43 -9.93 12.28 -6.02
CA VAL A 43 -10.68 11.86 -7.23
C VAL A 43 -10.76 13.01 -8.24
N TRP A 44 -11.02 14.24 -7.79
CA TRP A 44 -11.09 15.41 -8.66
C TRP A 44 -9.74 15.69 -9.34
N ILE A 45 -8.63 15.60 -8.59
CA ILE A 45 -7.28 15.75 -9.14
C ILE A 45 -6.95 14.63 -10.14
N ALA A 46 -7.31 13.39 -9.84
CA ALA A 46 -7.07 12.27 -10.75
C ALA A 46 -7.90 12.39 -12.04
N ASN A 47 -9.12 12.94 -11.94
CA ASN A 47 -10.03 13.11 -13.07
C ASN A 47 -9.74 14.39 -13.89
N SER A 48 -9.04 15.37 -13.32
CA SER A 48 -8.69 16.61 -14.01
C SER A 48 -7.50 16.47 -14.95
N TYR A 49 -6.76 15.36 -14.91
CA TYR A 49 -5.70 15.05 -15.87
C TYR A 49 -6.30 14.44 -17.16
N PRO A 50 -6.25 15.13 -18.31
CA PRO A 50 -6.69 14.58 -19.58
C PRO A 50 -5.65 13.58 -20.13
N TRP A 51 -6.12 12.64 -20.95
CA TRP A 51 -5.24 11.77 -21.71
C TRP A 51 -4.30 12.57 -22.62
N PRO A 52 -3.02 12.13 -22.76
CA PRO A 52 -2.10 12.71 -23.74
C PRO A 52 -2.68 12.63 -25.15
N ILE A 53 -2.55 13.72 -25.92
CA ILE A 53 -3.15 13.88 -27.26
C ILE A 53 -2.78 12.73 -28.21
N GLY A 54 -1.58 12.15 -28.07
CA GLY A 54 -1.14 10.99 -28.85
C GLY A 54 -1.96 9.71 -28.61
N ILE A 55 -2.34 9.44 -27.36
CA ILE A 55 -3.16 8.27 -27.00
C ILE A 55 -4.60 8.48 -27.45
N VAL A 56 -5.13 9.71 -27.33
CA VAL A 56 -6.48 10.05 -27.78
C VAL A 56 -6.60 9.88 -29.30
N ARG A 57 -5.59 10.28 -30.09
CA ARG A 57 -5.56 10.06 -31.54
C ARG A 57 -5.53 8.58 -31.91
N GLN A 58 -4.68 7.78 -31.27
CA GLN A 58 -4.62 6.33 -31.51
C GLN A 58 -5.93 5.63 -31.09
N TYR A 59 -6.53 6.05 -29.96
CA TYR A 59 -7.80 5.52 -29.48
C TYR A 59 -8.96 5.88 -30.42
N ALA A 60 -9.00 7.13 -30.90
CA ALA A 60 -9.98 7.59 -31.86
C ALA A 60 -9.86 6.85 -33.20
N GLN A 61 -8.64 6.60 -33.68
CA GLN A 61 -8.39 5.80 -34.88
C GLN A 61 -8.81 4.33 -34.71
N ARG A 62 -8.56 3.72 -33.54
CA ARG A 62 -8.96 2.32 -33.26
C ARG A 62 -10.47 2.14 -33.12
N ASN A 63 -11.19 3.15 -32.66
CA ASN A 63 -12.62 3.08 -32.41
C ASN A 63 -13.48 3.82 -33.46
N GLY A 64 -12.87 4.33 -34.54
CA GLY A 64 -13.59 5.02 -35.62
C GLY A 64 -14.26 6.33 -35.20
N ILE A 65 -13.72 7.03 -34.20
CA ILE A 65 -14.30 8.27 -33.65
C ILE A 65 -13.70 9.48 -34.39
N THR A 66 -14.53 10.34 -34.98
CA THR A 66 -14.10 11.62 -35.56
C THR A 66 -13.76 12.61 -34.46
N ILE A 67 -12.50 13.06 -34.39
CA ILE A 67 -12.02 13.99 -33.35
C ILE A 67 -12.58 15.39 -33.65
N PRO A 68 -13.42 15.99 -32.78
CA PRO A 68 -13.90 17.36 -32.95
C PRO A 68 -12.75 18.37 -32.79
N GLU A 69 -12.84 19.54 -33.42
CA GLU A 69 -11.77 20.55 -33.44
C GLU A 69 -11.39 21.12 -32.06
N GLY A 70 -12.22 20.91 -31.03
CA GLY A 70 -11.94 21.25 -29.62
C GLY A 70 -11.22 20.16 -28.80
N GLY A 71 -10.90 19.00 -29.39
CA GLY A 71 -10.26 17.87 -28.72
C GLY A 71 -11.23 16.98 -27.93
N LEU A 72 -10.87 15.69 -27.72
CA LEU A 72 -11.63 14.77 -26.88
C LEU A 72 -11.09 14.83 -25.44
N PHE A 73 -11.89 15.31 -24.49
CA PHE A 73 -11.56 15.21 -23.06
C PHE A 73 -11.93 13.83 -22.54
N ILE A 74 -10.98 12.90 -22.59
CA ILE A 74 -11.08 11.62 -21.88
C ILE A 74 -10.31 11.80 -20.58
N ALA A 75 -11.03 11.80 -19.45
CA ALA A 75 -10.39 11.85 -18.15
C ALA A 75 -9.53 10.60 -17.93
N HIS A 76 -8.34 10.76 -17.35
CA HIS A 76 -7.45 9.64 -17.04
C HIS A 76 -8.06 8.65 -16.05
N GLY A 77 -9.00 9.12 -15.23
CA GLY A 77 -9.63 8.33 -14.19
C GLY A 77 -8.63 7.94 -13.10
N ILE A 78 -9.03 7.04 -12.20
CA ILE A 78 -8.14 6.51 -11.18
C ILE A 78 -7.36 5.35 -11.80
N ALA A 79 -6.03 5.41 -11.73
CA ALA A 79 -5.17 4.33 -12.18
C ALA A 79 -5.58 3.01 -11.49
N ILE A 80 -5.96 2.00 -12.29
CA ILE A 80 -6.39 0.68 -11.82
C ILE A 80 -5.39 0.06 -10.82
N PRO A 81 -4.05 0.17 -11.00
CA PRO A 81 -3.07 -0.30 -10.02
C PRO A 81 -3.25 0.30 -8.61
N VAL A 82 -3.63 1.58 -8.52
CA VAL A 82 -3.87 2.26 -7.24
C VAL A 82 -5.12 1.70 -6.56
N LEU A 83 -6.18 1.44 -7.32
CA LEU A 83 -7.39 0.82 -6.77
C LEU A 83 -7.12 -0.58 -6.23
N ILE A 84 -6.31 -1.37 -6.95
CA ILE A 84 -5.89 -2.70 -6.49
C ILE A 84 -5.06 -2.57 -5.20
N ALA A 85 -4.08 -1.66 -5.16
CA ALA A 85 -3.26 -1.44 -3.97
C ALA A 85 -4.09 -1.04 -2.74
N VAL A 86 -5.08 -0.15 -2.91
CA VAL A 86 -6.01 0.24 -1.84
C VAL A 86 -6.87 -0.93 -1.39
N ALA A 87 -7.43 -1.71 -2.33
CA ALA A 87 -8.23 -2.88 -2.01
C ALA A 87 -7.43 -3.93 -1.23
N VAL A 88 -6.21 -4.25 -1.69
CA VAL A 88 -5.27 -5.13 -1.01
C VAL A 88 -4.92 -4.59 0.38
N GLY A 89 -4.62 -3.30 0.50
CA GLY A 89 -4.32 -2.66 1.77
C GLY A 89 -5.46 -2.77 2.78
N ILE A 90 -6.72 -2.61 2.35
CA ILE A 90 -7.91 -2.78 3.19
C ILE A 90 -8.06 -4.23 3.63
N VAL A 91 -7.96 -5.19 2.69
CA VAL A 91 -8.09 -6.63 2.97
C VAL A 91 -7.00 -7.07 3.94
N MET A 92 -5.74 -6.72 3.69
CA MET A 92 -4.62 -7.08 4.57
C MET A 92 -4.73 -6.41 5.93
N THR A 93 -5.17 -5.14 6.00
CA THR A 93 -5.41 -4.48 7.28
C THR A 93 -6.49 -5.19 8.09
N PHE A 94 -7.57 -5.65 7.42
CA PHE A 94 -8.63 -6.41 8.05
C PHE A 94 -8.12 -7.77 8.55
N ILE A 95 -7.40 -8.53 7.72
CA ILE A 95 -6.80 -9.81 8.10
C ILE A 95 -5.91 -9.62 9.32
N THR A 96 -5.00 -8.66 9.28
CA THR A 96 -3.99 -8.42 10.31
C THR A 96 -4.60 -7.93 11.63
N ARG A 97 -5.63 -7.07 11.61
CA ARG A 97 -6.23 -6.49 12.83
C ARG A 97 -7.43 -7.26 13.39
N ARG A 98 -8.22 -7.94 12.56
CA ARG A 98 -9.52 -8.50 12.96
C ARG A 98 -9.54 -10.03 13.03
N THR A 99 -8.59 -10.72 12.41
CA THR A 99 -8.60 -12.20 12.39
C THR A 99 -7.72 -12.82 13.48
N ARG A 100 -7.90 -14.12 13.75
CA ARG A 100 -6.98 -14.89 14.61
C ARG A 100 -5.62 -15.06 13.93
N PHE A 101 -5.60 -15.22 12.61
CA PHE A 101 -4.38 -15.36 11.82
C PHE A 101 -3.42 -14.18 12.05
N GLY A 102 -3.90 -12.94 11.94
CA GLY A 102 -3.08 -11.76 12.20
C GLY A 102 -2.45 -11.73 13.59
N ARG A 103 -3.20 -12.12 14.63
CA ARG A 103 -2.68 -12.22 16.01
C ARG A 103 -1.58 -13.27 16.15
N TYR A 104 -1.73 -14.41 15.51
CA TYR A 104 -0.68 -15.44 15.49
C TYR A 104 0.57 -14.97 14.75
N VAL A 105 0.42 -14.25 13.63
CA VAL A 105 1.57 -13.69 12.89
C VAL A 105 2.38 -12.72 13.77
N PHE A 106 1.73 -11.80 14.49
CA PHE A 106 2.45 -10.90 15.40
C PHE A 106 3.06 -11.63 16.61
N ALA A 107 2.37 -12.62 17.19
CA ALA A 107 2.89 -13.38 18.32
C ALA A 107 4.18 -14.14 17.93
N ILE A 108 4.16 -14.83 16.78
CA ILE A 108 5.32 -15.55 16.24
C ILE A 108 6.45 -14.58 15.92
N GLY A 109 6.13 -13.40 15.37
CA GLY A 109 7.13 -12.37 15.08
C GLY A 109 7.79 -11.79 16.32
N GLY A 110 7.13 -11.76 17.48
CA GLY A 110 7.72 -11.23 18.72
C GLY A 110 8.60 -12.26 19.42
N ASN A 111 8.10 -13.48 19.59
CA ASN A 111 8.88 -14.59 20.12
C ASN A 111 8.32 -15.93 19.56
N PRO A 112 9.01 -16.57 18.60
CA PRO A 112 8.52 -17.80 17.97
C PRO A 112 8.49 -18.99 18.93
N GLU A 113 9.45 -19.09 19.86
CA GLU A 113 9.50 -20.16 20.86
C GLU A 113 8.31 -20.05 21.81
N ALA A 114 8.06 -18.85 22.35
CA ALA A 114 6.91 -18.62 23.23
C ALA A 114 5.57 -18.86 22.54
N ALA A 115 5.46 -18.54 21.25
CA ALA A 115 4.26 -18.85 20.45
C ALA A 115 4.04 -20.36 20.31
N GLU A 116 5.09 -21.14 20.11
CA GLU A 116 5.03 -22.60 20.02
C GLU A 116 4.64 -23.24 21.36
N LEU A 117 5.24 -22.77 22.47
CA LEU A 117 4.87 -23.16 23.84
C LEU A 117 3.41 -22.80 24.19
N ALA A 118 2.86 -21.72 23.62
CA ALA A 118 1.47 -21.32 23.77
C ALA A 118 0.49 -22.15 22.90
N GLY A 119 0.96 -23.20 22.22
CA GLY A 119 0.15 -24.11 21.40
C GLY A 119 -0.17 -23.58 20.01
N ILE A 120 0.51 -22.53 19.54
CA ILE A 120 0.35 -22.03 18.17
C ILE A 120 1.22 -22.91 17.25
N ASN A 121 0.61 -23.49 16.22
CA ASN A 121 1.36 -24.22 15.21
C ASN A 121 2.12 -23.24 14.29
N THR A 122 3.35 -22.89 14.69
CA THR A 122 4.23 -21.93 14.02
C THR A 122 4.44 -22.30 12.55
N ARG A 123 4.73 -23.58 12.26
CA ARG A 123 4.96 -24.08 10.90
C ARG A 123 3.79 -23.80 9.95
N TRP A 124 2.55 -24.09 10.39
CA TRP A 124 1.37 -23.86 9.57
C TRP A 124 1.07 -22.38 9.36
N VAL A 125 1.30 -21.53 10.37
CA VAL A 125 1.11 -20.08 10.23
C VAL A 125 2.14 -19.50 9.27
N THR A 126 3.42 -19.86 9.41
CA THR A 126 4.50 -19.43 8.51
C THR A 126 4.23 -19.86 7.07
N MET A 127 3.78 -21.10 6.84
CA MET A 127 3.41 -21.57 5.50
C MET A 127 2.29 -20.72 4.88
N LYS A 128 1.25 -20.37 5.65
CA LYS A 128 0.17 -19.48 5.18
C LYS A 128 0.66 -18.07 4.87
N VAL A 129 1.61 -17.54 5.63
CA VAL A 129 2.24 -16.23 5.35
C VAL A 129 2.94 -16.27 3.98
N PHE A 130 3.74 -17.31 3.71
CA PHE A 130 4.40 -17.46 2.41
C PHE A 130 3.41 -17.65 1.25
N MET A 131 2.31 -18.39 1.44
CA MET A 131 1.25 -18.49 0.43
C MET A 131 0.63 -17.11 0.12
N ILE A 132 0.31 -16.32 1.15
CA ILE A 132 -0.24 -14.97 0.97
C ILE A 132 0.78 -14.07 0.26
N MET A 133 2.06 -14.13 0.64
CA MET A 133 3.13 -13.41 -0.06
C MET A 133 3.19 -13.77 -1.54
N GLY A 134 3.10 -15.07 -1.88
CA GLY A 134 3.08 -15.52 -3.28
C GLY A 134 1.91 -14.96 -4.08
N VAL A 135 0.70 -14.94 -3.50
CA VAL A 135 -0.48 -14.34 -4.15
C VAL A 135 -0.30 -12.83 -4.35
N LEU A 136 0.21 -12.12 -3.35
CA LEU A 136 0.46 -10.67 -3.45
C LEU A 136 1.55 -10.35 -4.47
N ALA A 137 2.61 -11.15 -4.53
CA ALA A 137 3.67 -11.03 -5.52
C ALA A 137 3.14 -11.28 -6.94
N ALA A 138 2.26 -12.29 -7.13
CA ALA A 138 1.63 -12.56 -8.42
C ALA A 138 0.76 -11.37 -8.89
N ILE A 139 -0.01 -10.75 -7.99
CA ILE A 139 -0.78 -9.54 -8.31
C ILE A 139 0.14 -8.38 -8.69
N SER A 140 1.22 -8.17 -7.94
CA SER A 140 2.22 -7.12 -8.23
C SER A 140 2.88 -7.33 -9.59
N ALA A 141 3.32 -8.55 -9.88
CA ALA A 141 3.96 -8.92 -11.14
C ALA A 141 3.00 -8.77 -12.33
N ALA A 142 1.73 -9.16 -12.18
CA ALA A 142 0.72 -8.95 -13.22
C ALA A 142 0.54 -7.46 -13.55
N ILE A 143 0.50 -6.59 -12.53
CA ILE A 143 0.43 -5.14 -12.70
C ILE A 143 1.68 -4.60 -13.39
N ALA A 144 2.87 -5.02 -12.94
CA ALA A 144 4.14 -4.55 -13.50
C ALA A 144 4.29 -4.93 -14.98
N SER A 145 3.97 -6.18 -15.33
CA SER A 145 3.98 -6.67 -16.71
C SER A 145 2.95 -5.96 -17.59
N ALA A 146 1.74 -5.72 -17.08
CA ALA A 146 0.72 -4.96 -17.79
C ALA A 146 1.13 -3.50 -18.02
N ARG A 147 1.85 -2.89 -17.06
CA ARG A 147 2.38 -1.52 -17.19
C ARG A 147 3.46 -1.43 -18.27
N LEU A 148 4.34 -2.42 -18.35
CA LEU A 148 5.46 -2.45 -19.30
C LEU A 148 5.07 -2.99 -20.68
N ASN A 149 3.89 -3.61 -20.82
CA ASN A 149 3.48 -4.38 -22.01
C ASN A 149 4.53 -5.41 -22.46
N ALA A 150 5.39 -5.85 -21.55
CA ALA A 150 6.49 -6.76 -21.78
C ALA A 150 6.89 -7.42 -20.45
N ALA A 151 7.38 -8.65 -20.52
CA ALA A 151 8.03 -9.34 -19.41
C ALA A 151 9.54 -9.38 -19.72
N THR A 152 10.32 -8.54 -19.05
CA THR A 152 11.77 -8.51 -19.20
C THR A 152 12.42 -9.40 -18.14
N ASN A 153 13.61 -9.93 -18.41
CA ASN A 153 14.37 -10.73 -17.44
C ASN A 153 14.79 -9.93 -16.19
N ALA A 154 14.76 -8.60 -16.26
CA ALA A 154 15.10 -7.70 -15.16
C ALA A 154 13.87 -7.28 -14.34
N LEU A 155 12.67 -7.76 -14.69
CA LEU A 155 11.44 -7.43 -13.97
C LEU A 155 11.48 -8.11 -12.60
N GLY A 156 11.42 -7.31 -11.53
CA GLY A 156 11.49 -7.80 -10.16
C GLY A 156 12.90 -7.80 -9.55
N THR A 157 13.95 -7.49 -10.30
CA THR A 157 15.31 -7.46 -9.74
C THR A 157 15.43 -6.37 -8.67
N LEU A 158 15.87 -6.75 -7.46
CA LEU A 158 15.97 -5.89 -6.26
C LEU A 158 14.62 -5.46 -5.64
N ASP A 159 13.48 -5.90 -6.16
CA ASP A 159 12.18 -5.54 -5.60
C ASP A 159 12.01 -6.12 -4.18
N GLU A 160 12.64 -7.25 -3.86
CA GLU A 160 12.63 -7.82 -2.52
C GLU A 160 13.31 -6.86 -1.52
N LEU A 161 14.44 -6.30 -1.92
CA LEU A 161 15.21 -5.37 -1.10
C LEU A 161 14.46 -4.05 -0.90
N LEU A 162 13.82 -3.54 -1.97
CA LEU A 162 12.98 -2.34 -1.94
C LEU A 162 11.77 -2.51 -1.02
N VAL A 163 11.09 -3.67 -1.08
CA VAL A 163 9.92 -3.95 -0.25
C VAL A 163 10.31 -4.06 1.23
N ILE A 164 11.46 -4.68 1.54
CA ILE A 164 11.98 -4.71 2.91
C ILE A 164 12.29 -3.29 3.39
N ALA A 165 13.04 -2.49 2.62
CA ALA A 165 13.35 -1.11 2.96
C ALA A 165 12.08 -0.27 3.22
N ALA A 166 11.10 -0.39 2.31
CA ALA A 166 9.80 0.26 2.44
C ALA A 166 9.06 -0.14 3.71
N ALA A 167 9.03 -1.44 4.06
CA ALA A 167 8.36 -1.92 5.26
C ALA A 167 9.01 -1.38 6.53
N VAL A 168 10.34 -1.32 6.59
CA VAL A 168 11.11 -0.83 7.74
C VAL A 168 10.96 0.68 7.91
N ILE A 169 11.10 1.45 6.83
CA ILE A 169 10.84 2.90 6.84
C ILE A 169 9.39 3.19 7.25
N GLY A 170 8.47 2.31 6.85
CA GLY A 170 7.07 2.32 7.26
C GLY A 170 6.82 1.96 8.73
N GLY A 171 7.85 1.64 9.51
CA GLY A 171 7.77 1.33 10.94
C GLY A 171 7.48 -0.15 11.25
N THR A 172 7.78 -1.06 10.32
CA THR A 172 7.76 -2.51 10.59
C THR A 172 9.08 -2.94 11.23
N SER A 173 9.03 -3.61 12.37
CA SER A 173 10.21 -4.09 13.10
C SER A 173 10.90 -5.22 12.33
N LEU A 174 12.22 -5.11 12.14
CA LEU A 174 13.02 -6.18 11.52
C LEU A 174 13.13 -7.43 12.38
N ALA A 175 13.15 -7.27 13.70
CA ALA A 175 13.13 -8.40 14.61
C ALA A 175 11.72 -9.00 14.79
N GLY A 176 10.71 -8.45 14.11
CA GLY A 176 9.32 -8.90 14.15
C GLY A 176 8.51 -8.36 15.33
N GLY A 177 7.25 -8.81 15.40
CA GLY A 177 6.33 -8.54 16.52
C GLY A 177 5.56 -7.21 16.45
N SER A 178 6.01 -6.26 15.64
CA SER A 178 5.36 -4.95 15.50
C SER A 178 5.42 -4.41 14.07
N GLY A 179 4.35 -3.72 13.66
CA GLY A 179 4.24 -3.11 12.34
C GLY A 179 2.78 -2.88 11.94
N THR A 180 2.56 -2.05 10.92
CA THR A 180 1.23 -1.81 10.36
C THR A 180 1.25 -1.83 8.84
N VAL A 181 0.19 -2.38 8.23
CA VAL A 181 0.03 -2.41 6.77
C VAL A 181 0.03 -1.00 6.19
N LEU A 182 -0.64 -0.05 6.86
CA LEU A 182 -0.65 1.37 6.46
C LEU A 182 0.75 1.99 6.48
N GLY A 183 1.54 1.70 7.54
CA GLY A 183 2.93 2.15 7.63
C GLY A 183 3.77 1.63 6.47
N ALA A 184 3.69 0.33 6.17
CA ALA A 184 4.39 -0.27 5.04
C ALA A 184 3.97 0.32 3.68
N MET A 185 2.68 0.62 3.48
CA MET A 185 2.20 1.29 2.26
C MET A 185 2.75 2.71 2.14
N LEU A 186 2.81 3.48 3.24
CA LEU A 186 3.42 4.81 3.24
C LEU A 186 4.92 4.74 2.96
N GLY A 187 5.63 3.78 3.56
CA GLY A 187 7.04 3.54 3.27
C GLY A 187 7.28 3.16 1.81
N ALA A 188 6.39 2.35 1.20
CA ALA A 188 6.46 2.01 -0.22
C ALA A 188 6.24 3.23 -1.12
N LEU A 189 5.31 4.12 -0.77
CA LEU A 189 5.11 5.39 -1.47
C LEU A 189 6.34 6.30 -1.38
N LEU A 190 6.98 6.37 -0.21
CA LEU A 190 8.21 7.14 -0.02
C LEU A 190 9.36 6.57 -0.88
N MET A 191 9.56 5.25 -0.84
CA MET A 191 10.58 4.58 -1.65
C MET A 191 10.34 4.75 -3.15
N GLN A 192 9.09 4.62 -3.60
CA GLN A 192 8.73 4.82 -5.00
C GLN A 192 8.93 6.27 -5.44
N SER A 193 8.65 7.24 -4.55
CA SER A 193 8.87 8.67 -4.82
C SER A 193 10.37 8.98 -4.96
N LEU A 194 11.20 8.41 -4.08
CA LEU A 194 12.66 8.51 -4.18
C LEU A 194 13.17 7.92 -5.49
N GLN A 195 12.73 6.70 -5.84
CA GLN A 195 13.15 6.05 -7.09
C GLN A 195 12.74 6.86 -8.32
N SER A 196 11.49 7.34 -8.35
CA SER A 196 10.99 8.18 -9.44
C SER A 196 11.75 9.50 -9.54
N GLY A 197 12.10 10.11 -8.40
CA GLY A 197 12.93 11.30 -8.33
C GLY A 197 14.34 11.08 -8.90
N MET A 198 15.01 9.97 -8.54
CA MET A 198 16.33 9.62 -9.07
C MET A 198 16.31 9.42 -10.59
N VAL A 199 15.26 8.76 -11.11
CA VAL A 199 15.07 8.57 -12.56
C VAL A 199 14.89 9.92 -13.26
N LEU A 200 14.10 10.84 -12.69
CA LEU A 200 13.89 12.19 -13.26
C LEU A 200 15.15 13.06 -13.22
N LEU A 201 16.02 12.85 -12.25
CA LEU A 201 17.33 13.50 -12.15
C LEU A 201 18.38 12.87 -13.10
N GLY A 202 18.02 11.81 -13.83
CA GLY A 202 18.93 11.13 -14.76
C GLY A 202 20.04 10.33 -14.07
N ILE A 203 19.83 9.90 -12.81
CA ILE A 203 20.82 9.10 -12.08
C ILE A 203 20.85 7.69 -12.67
N ASP A 204 22.04 7.19 -12.97
CA ASP A 204 22.23 5.85 -13.54
C ASP A 204 21.75 4.73 -12.61
N SER A 205 21.22 3.64 -13.19
CA SER A 205 20.69 2.49 -12.46
C SER A 205 21.63 1.87 -11.41
N PRO A 206 22.95 1.76 -11.64
CA PRO A 206 23.88 1.26 -10.61
C PRO A 206 23.92 2.16 -9.38
N LEU A 207 23.94 3.49 -9.58
CA LEU A 207 23.94 4.46 -8.49
C LEU A 207 22.62 4.43 -7.70
N GLN A 208 21.48 4.25 -8.38
CA GLN A 208 20.19 4.06 -7.72
C GLN A 208 20.21 2.84 -6.78
N SER A 209 20.82 1.73 -7.21
CA SER A 209 20.91 0.50 -6.40
C SER A 209 21.78 0.72 -5.16
N VAL A 210 22.89 1.46 -5.28
CA VAL A 210 23.74 1.85 -4.15
C VAL A 210 22.98 2.74 -3.16
N VAL A 211 22.21 3.71 -3.64
CA VAL A 211 21.38 4.58 -2.79
C VAL A 211 20.32 3.79 -2.05
N VAL A 212 19.62 2.88 -2.72
CA VAL A 212 18.61 2.00 -2.08
C VAL A 212 19.25 1.15 -0.99
N GLY A 213 20.42 0.57 -1.24
CA GLY A 213 21.19 -0.18 -0.24
C GLY A 213 21.59 0.70 0.95
N ALA A 214 22.09 1.91 0.71
CA ALA A 214 22.45 2.86 1.76
C ALA A 214 21.23 3.25 2.62
N VAL A 215 20.08 3.52 1.98
CA VAL A 215 18.82 3.83 2.68
C VAL A 215 18.39 2.65 3.58
N LEU A 216 18.50 1.41 3.09
CA LEU A 216 18.19 0.23 3.91
C LEU A 216 19.14 0.11 5.11
N VAL A 217 20.45 0.29 4.91
CA VAL A 217 21.43 0.24 6.01
C VAL A 217 21.11 1.29 7.07
N VAL A 218 20.80 2.52 6.65
CA VAL A 218 20.38 3.60 7.57
C VAL A 218 19.09 3.24 8.29
N ALA A 219 18.09 2.71 7.59
CA ALA A 219 16.82 2.30 8.18
C ALA A 219 16.99 1.20 9.25
N VAL A 220 17.80 0.17 8.95
CA VAL A 220 18.12 -0.92 9.89
C VAL A 220 18.91 -0.40 11.09
N TRP A 221 19.87 0.49 10.85
CA TRP A 221 20.67 1.10 11.92
C TRP A 221 19.79 1.92 12.86
N LEU A 222 18.87 2.73 12.32
CA LEU A 222 17.89 3.48 13.11
C LEU A 222 16.96 2.55 13.90
N ASP A 223 16.44 1.48 13.29
CA ASP A 223 15.59 0.48 13.98
C ASP A 223 16.34 -0.14 15.17
N THR A 224 17.61 -0.49 14.97
CA THR A 224 18.46 -1.09 16.01
C THR A 224 18.78 -0.11 17.14
N VAL A 225 19.10 1.15 16.82
CA VAL A 225 19.42 2.19 17.82
C VAL A 225 18.19 2.59 18.61
N TYR A 226 17.04 2.75 17.96
CA TYR A 226 15.79 3.12 18.63
C TYR A 226 15.36 2.04 19.62
N ARG A 227 15.55 0.75 19.26
CA ARG A 227 15.30 -0.38 20.15
C ARG A 227 16.19 -0.38 21.39
N LYS A 228 17.48 -0.02 21.29
CA LYS A 228 18.37 0.02 22.48
C LYS A 228 17.95 1.04 23.53
N ARG A 229 17.10 2.02 23.19
CA ARG A 229 16.63 3.07 24.12
C ARG A 229 15.28 2.77 24.77
N VAL A 230 14.58 1.70 24.36
CA VAL A 230 13.27 1.28 24.90
C VAL A 230 13.43 -0.04 25.63
#